data_AF-A0A532EGC8-F1
#
_entry.id   AF-A0A532EGC8-F1
#
_cell.length_a   1.000
_cell.length_b   1.000
_cell.length_c   1.000
_cell.angle_alpha   90.00
_cell.angle_beta   90.00
_cell.angle_gamma   90.00
#
_symmetry.space_group_name_H-M   'P 1'
#
loop_
_entity.id
_entity.type
_entity.pdbx_description
1 polymer ?
#
loop_
_entity_poly.entity_id
_entity_poly.type
_entity_poly.pdbx_seq_one_letter_code
_entity_poly.pdbx_strand_id
1 'polypeptide(L)' 'ATGVFFFTQSVESVVEAMESFERRRTEFDPHAIRDHVAAFDRRLFKERMKAFAMGALTGTAS' A
#
# COMPACT_ATOMS: atom_id res chain seq x y z
N ALA A 1 -9.76 -8.45 -3.06
CA ALA A 1 -9.47 -7.16 -2.41
C ALA A 1 -8.11 -7.21 -1.72
N THR A 2 -7.40 -6.08 -1.58
CA THR A 2 -6.08 -6.03 -0.90
C THR A 2 -6.14 -5.41 0.50
N GLY A 3 -7.29 -4.88 0.91
CA GLY A 3 -7.55 -4.28 2.22
C GLY A 3 -8.99 -3.80 2.35
N VAL A 4 -9.36 -3.36 3.56
CA VAL A 4 -10.60 -2.62 3.84
C VAL A 4 -10.18 -1.27 4.41
N PHE A 5 -10.64 -0.19 3.77
CA PHE A 5 -10.41 1.16 4.27
C PHE A 5 -11.47 1.53 5.31
N PHE A 6 -11.05 2.26 6.34
CA PHE A 6 -11.93 2.98 7.27
C PHE A 6 -11.43 4.42 7.34
N PHE A 7 -12.32 5.39 7.15
CA PHE A 7 -11.93 6.78 6.95
C PHE A 7 -12.06 7.62 8.23
N THR A 8 -12.94 7.20 9.13
CA THR A 8 -13.15 7.86 10.42
C THR A 8 -12.31 7.17 11.49
N GLN A 9 -11.58 7.95 12.28
CA GLN A 9 -10.78 7.45 13.41
C GLN A 9 -11.66 7.28 14.65
N SER A 10 -12.57 6.30 14.63
CA SER A 10 -13.39 5.93 15.78
C SER A 10 -13.40 4.42 15.99
N VAL A 11 -13.83 3.99 17.18
CA VAL A 11 -13.95 2.58 17.53
C VAL A 11 -14.97 1.90 16.61
N GLU A 12 -16.10 2.56 16.37
CA GLU A 12 -17.21 2.06 15.56
C GLU A 12 -16.77 1.80 14.11
N SER A 13 -16.02 2.74 13.51
CA SER A 13 -15.53 2.56 12.14
C SER A 13 -14.50 1.44 12.01
N VAL A 14 -13.73 1.15 13.05
CA VAL A 14 -12.84 -0.02 13.06
C VAL A 14 -13.66 -1.31 13.17
N VAL A 15 -14.68 -1.36 14.04
CA VAL A 15 -15.59 -2.51 14.16
C VAL A 15 -16.28 -2.81 12.82
N GLU A 16 -16.85 -1.79 12.17
CA GLU A 16 -17.50 -1.94 10.86
C GLU A 16 -16.54 -2.46 9.78
N ALA A 17 -15.29 -1.98 9.78
CA ALA A 17 -14.28 -2.45 8.84
C ALA A 17 -13.89 -3.91 9.09
N MET A 18 -13.79 -4.33 10.35
CA MET A 18 -13.53 -5.72 10.73
C MET A 18 -14.67 -6.64 10.29
N GLU A 19 -15.91 -6.30 10.58
CA GLU A 19 -17.06 -7.10 10.15
C GLU A 19 -17.16 -7.18 8.61
N SER A 20 -16.88 -6.07 7.92
CA SER A 20 -16.84 -6.00 6.46
C SER A 20 -15.74 -6.89 5.87
N PHE A 21 -14.58 -6.99 6.54
CA PHE A 21 -13.52 -7.92 6.19
C PHE A 21 -13.98 -9.37 6.39
N GLU A 22 -14.53 -9.71 7.55
CA GLU A 22 -14.96 -11.08 7.87
C GLU A 22 -16.01 -11.62 6.90
N ARG A 23 -17.02 -10.81 6.56
CA ARG A 23 -18.06 -11.17 5.58
C ARG A 23 -17.49 -11.46 4.18
N ARG A 24 -16.38 -10.83 3.82
CA ARG A 24 -15.76 -10.89 2.49
C ARG A 24 -14.43 -11.62 2.49
N ARG A 25 -14.10 -12.38 3.54
CA ARG A 25 -12.77 -12.98 3.74
C ARG A 25 -12.29 -13.80 2.53
N THR A 26 -13.21 -14.44 1.81
CA THR A 26 -12.93 -15.29 0.64
C THR A 26 -12.57 -14.48 -0.60
N GLU A 27 -12.79 -13.17 -0.61
CA GLU A 27 -12.44 -12.26 -1.70
C GLU A 27 -10.98 -11.77 -1.63
N PHE A 28 -10.27 -12.10 -0.55
CA PHE A 28 -8.86 -11.74 -0.36
C PHE A 28 -7.96 -12.83 -0.95
N ASP A 29 -7.33 -12.53 -2.08
CA ASP A 29 -6.33 -13.41 -2.69
C ASP A 29 -4.93 -13.08 -2.14
N PRO A 30 -4.24 -14.03 -1.48
CA PRO A 30 -2.89 -13.85 -1.00
C PRO A 30 -1.87 -13.43 -2.07
N HIS A 31 -2.03 -13.84 -3.33
CA HIS A 31 -1.10 -13.47 -4.39
C HIS A 31 -1.29 -12.00 -4.79
N ALA A 32 -2.53 -11.59 -5.05
CA ALA A 32 -2.85 -10.19 -5.31
C ALA A 32 -2.38 -9.24 -4.20
N ILE A 33 -2.47 -9.65 -2.93
CA ILE A 33 -1.96 -8.86 -1.79
C ILE A 33 -0.43 -8.73 -1.86
N ARG A 34 0.30 -9.82 -2.12
CA ARG A 34 1.76 -9.80 -2.27
C ARG A 34 2.20 -8.91 -3.43
N ASP A 35 1.55 -9.02 -4.57
CA ASP A 35 1.86 -8.23 -5.76
C ASP A 35 1.62 -6.73 -5.51
N HIS A 36 0.54 -6.39 -4.81
CA HIS A 36 0.23 -5.01 -4.45
C HIS A 36 1.31 -4.38 -3.55
N VAL A 37 1.80 -5.13 -2.55
CA VAL A 37 2.82 -4.60 -1.63
C VAL A 37 4.24 -4.68 -2.19
N ALA A 38 4.49 -5.43 -3.26
CA ALA A 38 5.83 -5.60 -3.84
C ALA A 38 6.47 -4.27 -4.27
N ALA A 39 5.66 -3.28 -4.69
CA ALA A 39 6.13 -1.95 -5.05
C ALA A 39 6.71 -1.14 -3.86
N PHE A 40 6.38 -1.53 -2.63
CA PHE A 40 6.87 -0.93 -1.38
C PHE A 40 8.14 -1.62 -0.87
N ASP A 41 8.71 -2.56 -1.63
CA ASP A 41 9.96 -3.21 -1.28
C ASP A 41 11.10 -2.20 -1.05
N ARG A 42 11.92 -2.48 -0.03
CA ARG A 42 13.00 -1.58 0.40
C ARG A 42 14.05 -1.36 -0.67
N ARG A 43 14.39 -2.39 -1.46
CA ARG A 43 15.39 -2.27 -2.54
C ARG A 43 14.83 -1.35 -3.62
N LEU A 44 13.59 -1.58 -4.04
CA LEU A 44 12.91 -0.75 -5.04
C LEU A 44 12.75 0.71 -4.58
N PHE A 45 12.41 0.94 -3.31
CA PHE A 45 12.39 2.27 -2.72
C PHE A 45 13.75 2.97 -2.83
N LYS A 46 14.84 2.29 -2.41
CA LYS A 46 16.20 2.85 -2.47
C LYS A 46 16.64 3.15 -3.90
N GLU A 47 16.33 2.27 -4.85
CA GLU A 47 16.63 2.46 -6.28
C GLU A 47 15.92 3.72 -6.82
N ARG A 48 14.61 3.86 -6.56
CA ARG A 48 13.81 5.03 -6.98
C ARG A 48 14.29 6.32 -6.32
N MET A 49 14.56 6.30 -5.01
CA MET A 49 15.07 7.47 -4.28
C MET A 49 16.45 7.90 -4.76
N LYS A 50 17.34 6.95 -5.08
CA LYS A 50 18.64 7.25 -5.67
C LYS A 50 18.49 7.90 -7.04
N ALA A 51 17.65 7.34 -7.90
CA ALA A 51 17.39 7.91 -9.23
C ALA A 51 16.84 9.34 -9.12
N PHE A 52 15.90 9.56 -8.20
CA PHE A 52 15.35 10.88 -7.90
C PHE A 52 16.43 11.86 -7.42
N ALA A 53 17.23 11.49 -6.42
CA ALA A 53 18.31 12.33 -5.91
C ALA A 53 19.36 12.66 -6.97
N MET A 54 19.73 11.69 -7.81
CA MET A 54 20.66 11.92 -8.93
C MET A 54 20.08 12.86 -9.98
N GLY A 55 18.79 12.73 -10.31
CA GLY A 55 18.11 13.64 -11.23
C GLY A 55 18.10 15.08 -10.70
N ALA A 56 17.89 15.27 -9.40
CA ALA A 56 17.94 16.58 -8.77
C ALA A 56 19.35 17.19 -8.80
N LEU A 57 20.40 16.38 -8.57
CA LEU A 57 21.80 16.84 -8.60
C LEU A 57 22.30 17.17 -10.02
N THR A 58 21.77 16.50 -11.04
CA THR A 58 22.21 16.65 -12.44
C THR A 58 21.32 17.59 -13.27
N GLY A 59 20.26 18.15 -12.68
CA GLY A 59 19.34 19.07 -13.35
C GLY A 59 18.40 18.39 -14.35
N THR A 60 18.26 17.06 -14.29
CA THR A 60 17.38 16.29 -15.20
C THR A 60 16.04 15.91 -14.56
N ALA A 61 15.82 16.22 -13.28
CA ALA A 61 14.51 16.08 -12.65
C ALA A 61 13.62 17.28 -13.05
N SER A 62 12.65 17.05 -13.92
CA SER A 62 11.52 17.97 -14.19
C SER A 62 10.28 17.49 -13.46
#